data_AF-A0A9E4WDP8-F1
#
_entry.id   AF-A0A9E4WDP8-F1
#
_cell.length_a   1.000
_cell.length_b   1.000
_cell.length_c   1.000
_cell.angle_alpha   90.00
_cell.angle_beta   90.00
_cell.angle_gamma   90.00
#
_symmetry.space_group_name_H-M   'P 1'
#
loop_
_entity.id
_entity.type
_entity.pdbx_description
1 polymer ?
#
loop_
_entity_poly.entity_id
_entity_poly.type
_entity_poly.pdbx_seq_one_letter_code
_entity_poly.pdbx_strand_id
1 'polypeptide(L)' 'GGGFTYRPVEASGALLGAAWHPSGEYALLCGQGGTLLRYDGERTEQRESGTSDNLVGPFWRPDGATALLLRGPGQRVYTV' A
#
# COMPACT_ATOMS: atom_id res chain seq x y z
N GLY A 1 20.42 13.98 -15.84
CA GLY A 1 19.83 13.35 -14.65
C GLY A 1 18.33 13.41 -14.81
N GLY A 2 17.65 12.26 -14.82
CA GLY A 2 16.20 12.20 -15.01
C GLY A 2 15.47 12.79 -13.81
N GLY A 3 14.50 13.66 -14.06
CA GLY A 3 13.62 14.20 -13.02
C GLY A 3 12.64 13.13 -12.53
N PHE A 4 12.25 13.22 -11.27
CA PHE A 4 11.17 12.41 -10.73
C PHE A 4 9.83 12.97 -11.20
N THR A 5 8.94 12.09 -11.65
CA THR A 5 7.52 12.41 -11.85
C THR A 5 6.74 11.91 -10.64
N TYR A 6 5.78 12.71 -10.18
CA TYR A 6 4.85 12.31 -9.13
C TYR A 6 3.45 12.26 -9.71
N ARG A 7 2.64 11.33 -9.21
CA ARG A 7 1.23 11.22 -9.55
C ARG A 7 0.40 11.16 -8.26
N PRO A 8 -0.63 12.00 -8.10
CA PRO A 8 -1.53 11.88 -6.97
C PRO A 8 -2.29 10.56 -7.04
N VAL A 9 -2.49 9.96 -5.87
CA VAL A 9 -3.31 8.77 -5.68
C VAL A 9 -4.43 9.14 -4.73
N GLU A 10 -5.67 8.97 -5.18
CA GLU A 10 -6.85 9.21 -4.36
C GLU A 10 -7.04 8.06 -3.36
N ALA A 11 -7.15 8.40 -2.08
CA ALA A 11 -7.36 7.46 -0.98
C ALA A 11 -8.27 8.09 0.08
N SER A 12 -9.05 7.26 0.78
CA SER A 12 -9.97 7.69 1.86
C SER A 12 -9.28 8.18 3.13
N GLY A 13 -7.96 7.99 3.26
CA GLY A 13 -7.15 8.38 4.40
C GLY A 13 -5.66 8.42 4.05
N ALA A 14 -4.80 8.74 5.02
CA ALA A 14 -3.37 8.79 4.76
C ALA A 14 -2.83 7.39 4.42
N LEU A 15 -2.07 7.31 3.33
CA LEU A 15 -1.28 6.12 2.99
C LEU A 15 -0.03 6.08 3.87
N LEU A 16 0.23 4.91 4.44
CA LEU A 16 1.30 4.66 5.40
C LEU A 16 2.34 3.66 4.89
N GLY A 17 2.07 3.01 3.76
CA GLY A 17 3.02 2.12 3.11
C GLY A 17 2.62 1.80 1.68
N ALA A 18 3.61 1.47 0.86
CA ALA A 18 3.41 0.99 -0.49
C ALA A 18 4.53 0.01 -0.87
N ALA A 19 4.21 -1.01 -1.66
CA ALA A 19 5.21 -1.86 -2.29
C ALA A 19 4.70 -2.43 -3.61
N TRP A 20 5.56 -2.38 -4.63
CA TRP A 20 5.33 -3.08 -5.89
C TRP A 20 5.36 -4.58 -5.68
N HIS A 21 4.43 -5.27 -6.31
CA HIS A 21 4.47 -6.71 -6.48
C HIS A 21 5.77 -7.08 -7.22
N PRO A 22 6.44 -8.21 -6.90
CA PRO A 22 7.70 -8.59 -7.55
C PRO A 22 7.64 -8.70 -9.07
N SER A 23 6.47 -9.01 -9.66
CA SER A 23 6.29 -8.98 -11.13
C SER A 23 6.33 -7.58 -11.75
N GLY A 24 6.16 -6.53 -10.95
CA GLY A 24 6.07 -5.14 -11.41
C GLY A 24 4.71 -4.72 -11.98
N GLU A 25 3.74 -5.65 -12.07
CA GLU A 25 2.45 -5.38 -12.72
C GLU A 25 1.52 -4.49 -11.89
N TYR A 26 1.68 -4.45 -10.56
CA TYR A 26 0.90 -3.60 -9.68
C TYR A 26 1.62 -3.38 -8.34
N ALA A 27 1.20 -2.36 -7.60
CA ALA A 27 1.57 -2.13 -6.21
C ALA A 27 0.38 -2.31 -5.29
N LEU A 28 0.66 -2.69 -4.04
CA LEU A 28 -0.28 -2.48 -2.95
C LEU A 28 0.09 -1.21 -2.20
N LEU A 29 -0.92 -0.42 -1.87
CA LEU A 29 -0.81 0.71 -0.97
C LEU A 29 -1.71 0.44 0.24
N CYS A 30 -1.22 0.76 1.43
CA CYS A 30 -1.97 0.57 2.66
C CYS A 30 -1.90 1.81 3.53
N GLY A 31 -2.90 1.98 4.40
CA GLY A 31 -3.02 3.22 5.17
C GLY A 31 -3.98 3.17 6.34
N GLN A 32 -4.43 4.36 6.73
CA GLN A 32 -5.30 4.54 7.88
C GLN A 32 -6.67 3.88 7.71
N GLY A 33 -7.31 3.50 8.81
CA GLY A 33 -8.69 2.99 8.77
C GLY A 33 -8.87 1.70 7.96
N GLY A 34 -7.81 0.90 7.83
CA GLY A 34 -7.80 -0.30 7.01
C GLY A 34 -7.73 -0.05 5.50
N THR A 35 -7.38 1.16 5.04
CA THR A 35 -7.21 1.45 3.61
C THR A 35 -6.24 0.45 2.99
N LEU A 36 -6.70 -0.24 1.94
CA LEU A 36 -5.92 -1.14 1.11
C LEU A 36 -6.29 -0.89 -0.36
N LEU A 37 -5.32 -0.47 -1.16
CA LEU A 37 -5.48 -0.17 -2.57
C LEU A 37 -4.57 -1.04 -3.40
N ARG A 38 -5.06 -1.49 -4.56
CA ARG A 38 -4.24 -2.02 -5.65
C ARG A 38 -4.03 -0.92 -6.69
N TYR A 39 -2.79 -0.68 -7.09
CA TYR A 39 -2.43 0.32 -8.10
C TYR A 39 -1.72 -0.35 -9.27
N ASP A 40 -2.25 -0.20 -10.48
CA ASP A 40 -1.70 -0.83 -11.70
C ASP A 40 -0.67 0.05 -12.45
N GLY A 41 -0.28 1.19 -11.87
CA GLY A 41 0.54 2.20 -12.56
C GLY A 41 -0.27 3.37 -13.11
N GLU A 42 -1.59 3.24 -13.18
CA GLU A 42 -2.49 4.32 -13.59
C GLU A 42 -3.67 4.55 -12.66
N ARG A 43 -4.31 3.50 -12.18
CA ARG A 43 -5.56 3.55 -11.45
C ARG A 43 -5.43 2.84 -10.13
N THR A 44 -6.18 3.32 -9.15
CA THR A 44 -6.35 2.64 -7.87
C THR A 44 -7.68 1.93 -7.81
N GLU A 45 -7.65 0.72 -7.24
CA GLU A 45 -8.80 -0.09 -6.92
C GLU A 45 -8.81 -0.36 -5.42
N GLN A 46 -9.90 0.02 -4.75
CA GLN A 46 -10.08 -0.27 -3.33
C GLN A 46 -10.28 -1.78 -3.13
N ARG A 47 -9.56 -2.35 -2.17
CA ARG A 47 -9.73 -3.72 -1.72
C ARG A 47 -10.21 -3.75 -0.28
N GLU A 48 -10.97 -4.80 0.04
CA GLU A 48 -11.33 -5.09 1.43
C GLU A 48 -10.12 -5.64 2.17
N SER A 49 -9.80 -5.03 3.31
CA SER A 49 -8.73 -5.49 4.19
C SER A 49 -9.22 -6.35 5.35
N GLY A 50 -10.54 -6.36 5.61
CA GLY A 50 -11.15 -7.08 6.73
C GLY A 50 -10.88 -6.46 8.11
N THR A 51 -10.35 -5.24 8.17
CA THR A 51 -10.08 -4.52 9.43
C THR A 51 -10.25 -3.01 9.25
N SER A 52 -10.49 -2.30 10.35
CA SER A 52 -10.44 -0.83 10.41
C SER A 52 -9.15 -0.32 11.06
N ASP A 53 -8.23 -1.21 11.45
CA ASP A 53 -6.94 -0.82 12.01
C ASP A 53 -6.04 -0.21 10.93
N ASN A 54 -5.08 0.62 11.33
CA ASN A 54 -4.10 1.14 10.39
C ASN A 54 -3.26 0.00 9.82
N LEU A 55 -3.03 0.03 8.51
CA LEU A 55 -2.17 -0.92 7.81
C LEU A 55 -0.89 -0.22 7.38
N VAL A 56 0.25 -0.90 7.57
CA VAL A 56 1.57 -0.42 7.18
C VAL A 56 2.37 -1.53 6.50
N GLY A 57 3.36 -1.13 5.71
CA GLY A 57 4.38 -2.02 5.13
C GLY A 57 3.79 -3.24 4.41
N PRO A 58 3.35 -3.13 3.14
CA PRO A 58 3.07 -4.31 2.34
C PRO A 58 4.41 -5.01 2.05
N PHE A 59 4.60 -6.20 2.61
CA PHE A 59 5.81 -7.01 2.40
C PHE A 59 5.46 -8.19 1.51
N TRP A 60 5.84 -8.10 0.25
CA TRP A 60 5.65 -9.18 -0.70
C TRP A 60 6.60 -10.32 -0.42
N ARG A 61 6.06 -11.54 -0.43
CA ARG A 61 6.88 -12.72 -0.61
C ARG A 61 7.61 -12.59 -1.96
N PRO A 62 8.89 -12.98 -2.07
CA PRO A 62 9.65 -12.79 -3.32
C PRO A 62 9.05 -13.45 -4.55
N ASP A 63 8.26 -14.51 -4.36
CA ASP A 63 7.53 -15.19 -5.45
C ASP A 63 6.20 -14.53 -5.83
N GLY A 64 5.81 -13.45 -5.16
CA GLY A 64 4.59 -12.68 -5.43
C GLY A 64 3.29 -13.34 -4.96
N ALA A 65 3.34 -14.56 -4.41
CA ALA A 65 2.13 -15.30 -4.08
C ALA A 65 1.28 -14.64 -2.99
N THR A 66 1.91 -13.89 -2.08
CA THR A 66 1.22 -13.27 -0.94
C THR A 66 1.97 -12.02 -0.48
N ALA A 67 1.22 -11.03 0.00
CA ALA A 67 1.75 -9.91 0.75
C ALA A 67 1.34 -10.03 2.22
N LEU A 68 2.28 -9.71 3.12
CA LEU A 68 1.97 -9.47 4.52
C LEU A 68 1.73 -7.97 4.72
N LEU A 69 0.71 -7.63 5.49
CA LEU A 69 0.48 -6.28 5.97
C LEU A 69 0.59 -6.28 7.49
N LEU A 70 1.29 -5.29 8.03
CA LEU A 70 1.36 -5.13 9.47
C LEU A 70 0.20 -4.24 9.93
N ARG A 71 -0.49 -4.68 10.98
CA ARG A 71 -1.45 -3.81 11.68
C ARG A 71 -0.67 -2.89 12.61
N GLY A 72 -0.72 -1.60 12.32
CA GLY A 72 -0.16 -0.59 13.19
C GLY A 72 -1.17 -0.20 14.29
N PRO A 73 -0.72 0.21 15.49
CA PRO A 73 -1.56 0.91 16.45
C PRO A 73 -2.29 2.09 15.78
N GLY A 74 -3.43 2.47 16.36
CA GLY A 74 -4.27 3.57 15.87
C GLY A 74 -3.54 4.91 15.69
N GLN A 75 -2.36 5.08 16.30
CA GLN A 75 -1.48 6.22 16.09
C GLN A 75 -0.18 5.80 15.37
N ARG A 76 -0.08 6.25 14.11
CA ARG A 76 1.10 6.35 13.21
C ARG A 76 2.32 5.49 13.58
N VAL A 77 2.51 4.40 12.85
CA VAL A 77 3.82 3.72 12.78
C VAL A 77 4.53 4.14 11.51
N TYR A 78 5.76 4.62 11.67
CA TYR A 78 6.73 4.76 10.58
C TYR A 78 7.51 3.45 10.51
N THR A 79 7.34 2.64 9.46
CA THR A 79 8.34 1.61 9.15
C THR A 79 9.41 2.28 8.29
N VAL A 80 10.68 2.03 8.64
CA VAL A 80 11.84 2.37 7.81
C VAL A 80 12.02 1.35 6.70
#